data_AF-A0A1B9N1I3-F1
#
_entry.id   AF-A0A1B9N1I3-F1
#
_cell.length_a   1.000
_cell.length_b   1.000
_cell.length_c   1.000
_cell.angle_alpha   90.00
_cell.angle_beta   90.00
_cell.angle_gamma   90.00
#
_symmetry.space_group_name_H-M   'P 1'
#
loop_
_entity.id
_entity.type
_entity.pdbx_description
1 polymer ?
#
loop_
_entity_poly.entity_id
_entity_poly.type
_entity_poly.pdbx_seq_one_letter_code
_entity_poly.pdbx_strand_id
1 'polypeptide(L)' 'MKKILIFITAMFLFGCNEKTYTVEDFKNNKELLDEYRKKCENGEIDGDSLNCENSFKANLNLNTPARNPHAWD' A
#
# COMPACT_ATOMS: atom_id res chain seq x y z
N MET A 1 48.80 -4.98 -6.84
CA MET A 1 47.74 -4.79 -5.83
C MET A 1 46.55 -4.12 -6.52
N LYS A 2 45.50 -4.87 -6.87
CA LYS A 2 44.29 -4.31 -7.50
C LYS A 2 43.16 -4.42 -6.49
N LYS A 3 42.85 -3.30 -5.82
CA LYS A 3 41.73 -3.21 -4.88
C LYS A 3 40.45 -3.25 -5.71
N ILE A 4 39.84 -4.42 -5.84
CA ILE A 4 38.51 -4.55 -6.43
C ILE A 4 37.55 -4.05 -5.34
N LEU A 5 37.02 -2.84 -5.51
CA LEU A 5 35.88 -2.34 -4.73
C LEU A 5 34.67 -3.22 -5.08
N ILE A 6 34.39 -4.22 -4.25
CA ILE A 6 33.08 -4.87 -4.22
C ILE A 6 32.21 -3.99 -3.31
N PHE A 7 31.69 -2.91 -3.87
CA PHE A 7 30.54 -2.24 -3.31
C PHE A 7 29.43 -2.32 -4.36
N ILE A 8 28.19 -2.41 -3.89
CA ILE A 8 26.94 -2.38 -4.65
C ILE A 8 26.39 -3.77 -5.06
N THR A 9 26.02 -4.62 -4.09
CA THR A 9 24.92 -5.59 -4.27
C THR A 9 24.06 -5.76 -3.01
N ALA A 10 23.97 -4.74 -2.15
CA ALA A 10 23.11 -4.80 -0.95
C ALA A 10 21.86 -3.90 -1.01
N MET A 11 21.52 -3.32 -2.17
CA MET A 11 20.40 -2.35 -2.30
C MET A 11 19.09 -2.95 -2.84
N PHE A 12 18.96 -4.27 -2.98
CA PHE A 12 17.73 -4.91 -3.48
C PHE A 12 17.08 -5.91 -2.52
N LEU A 13 17.35 -5.82 -1.21
CA LEU A 13 16.76 -6.75 -0.23
C LEU A 13 15.60 -6.17 0.60
N PHE A 14 15.14 -4.94 0.31
CA PHE A 14 14.01 -4.34 1.04
C PHE A 14 12.62 -4.72 0.50
N GLY A 15 12.54 -5.64 -0.47
CA GLY A 15 11.26 -6.15 -0.99
C GLY A 15 10.74 -7.42 -0.30
N CYS A 16 11.37 -7.91 0.77
CA CYS A 16 11.01 -9.20 1.37
C CYS A 16 10.45 -9.02 2.79
N ASN A 17 9.14 -9.26 2.94
CA ASN A 17 8.34 -9.29 4.17
C ASN A 17 7.82 -7.94 4.71
N GLU A 18 7.34 -7.05 3.84
CA GLU A 18 6.41 -6.03 4.35
C GLU A 18 5.15 -6.71 4.90
N LYS A 19 4.69 -6.27 6.08
CA LYS A 19 3.43 -6.76 6.66
C LYS A 19 2.31 -6.47 5.66
N THR A 20 1.51 -7.48 5.33
CA THR A 20 0.26 -7.29 4.58
C THR A 20 -0.82 -6.84 5.54
N TYR A 21 -1.37 -5.65 5.32
CA TYR A 21 -2.52 -5.12 6.04
C TYR A 21 -3.81 -5.46 5.33
N THR A 22 -4.85 -5.77 6.08
CA THR A 22 -6.20 -6.02 5.56
C THR A 22 -6.91 -4.71 5.24
N VAL A 23 -8.01 -4.79 4.48
CA VAL A 23 -8.90 -3.63 4.26
C VAL A 23 -9.40 -3.04 5.58
N GLU A 24 -9.65 -3.87 6.59
CA GLU A 24 -10.19 -3.45 7.88
C GLU A 24 -9.13 -2.72 8.72
N ASP A 25 -7.87 -3.15 8.66
CA ASP A 25 -6.76 -2.43 9.29
C ASP A 25 -6.66 -0.98 8.77
N PHE A 26 -6.79 -0.81 7.46
CA PHE A 26 -6.78 0.52 6.83
C PHE A 26 -8.02 1.36 7.16
N LYS A 27 -9.21 0.76 7.25
CA LYS A 27 -10.42 1.49 7.65
C LYS A 27 -10.34 2.02 9.08
N ASN A 28 -9.74 1.23 9.97
CA ASN A 28 -9.63 1.57 11.40
C ASN A 28 -8.42 2.45 11.73
N ASN A 29 -7.52 2.69 10.78
CA ASN A 29 -6.35 3.54 10.98
C ASN A 29 -6.11 4.47 9.78
N LYS A 30 -6.56 5.72 9.94
CA LYS A 30 -6.42 6.77 8.91
C LYS A 30 -4.96 7.07 8.56
N GLU A 31 -4.07 7.10 9.54
CA GLU A 31 -2.65 7.40 9.30
C GLU A 31 -1.99 6.31 8.45
N LEU A 32 -2.26 5.05 8.78
CA LEU A 32 -1.78 3.89 8.02
C LEU A 32 -2.31 3.91 6.57
N LEU A 33 -3.60 4.25 6.40
CA LEU A 33 -4.20 4.40 5.07
C LEU A 33 -3.51 5.52 4.27
N ASP A 34 -3.37 6.71 4.85
CA ASP A 34 -2.78 7.87 4.17
C ASP A 34 -1.29 7.62 3.82
N GLU A 35 -0.56 6.91 4.68
CA GLU A 35 0.84 6.51 4.44
C GLU A 35 0.94 5.55 3.24
N TYR A 36 0.19 4.45 3.25
CA TYR A 36 0.28 3.45 2.19
C TYR A 36 -0.24 3.98 0.86
N ARG A 37 -1.27 4.83 0.87
CA ARG A 37 -1.74 5.54 -0.32
C ARG A 37 -0.62 6.34 -0.99
N LYS A 38 0.14 7.11 -0.21
CA LYS A 38 1.28 7.89 -0.72
C LYS A 38 2.40 7.00 -1.23
N LYS A 39 2.74 5.93 -0.50
CA LYS A 39 3.76 4.97 -0.93
C LYS A 39 3.42 4.34 -2.29
N CYS A 40 2.15 3.96 -2.49
CA CYS A 40 1.67 3.44 -3.76
C CYS A 40 1.76 4.49 -4.89
N GLU A 41 1.34 5.74 -4.62
CA GLU A 41 1.38 6.83 -5.61
C GLU A 41 2.80 7.26 -6.00
N ASN A 42 3.72 7.21 -5.04
CA ASN A 42 5.13 7.54 -5.26
C ASN A 42 5.94 6.38 -5.88
N GLY A 43 5.36 5.18 -6.00
CA GLY A 43 6.06 3.98 -6.47
C GLY A 43 7.11 3.46 -5.48
N GLU A 44 6.97 3.78 -4.19
CA GLU A 44 7.85 3.28 -3.12
C GLU A 44 7.62 1.80 -2.82
N ILE A 45 6.41 1.31 -3.13
CA ILE A 45 6.04 -0.11 -3.12
C ILE A 45 5.39 -0.46 -4.46
N ASP A 46 5.38 -1.75 -4.79
CA ASP A 46 4.73 -2.24 -6.01
C ASP A 46 3.24 -1.84 -6.00
N GLY A 47 2.80 -1.18 -7.07
CA GLY A 47 1.40 -0.78 -7.24
C GLY A 47 0.44 -1.98 -7.26
N ASP A 48 0.95 -3.15 -7.67
CA ASP A 48 0.21 -4.41 -7.67
C ASP A 48 0.33 -5.18 -6.34
N SER A 49 0.95 -4.58 -5.31
CA SER A 49 1.02 -5.18 -3.98
C SER A 49 -0.36 -5.28 -3.34
N LEU A 50 -0.57 -6.32 -2.52
CA LEU A 50 -1.80 -6.48 -1.73
C LEU A 50 -2.07 -5.28 -0.81
N ASN A 51 -1.04 -4.59 -0.35
CA ASN A 51 -1.17 -3.38 0.46
C ASN A 51 -1.73 -2.20 -0.35
N CYS A 52 -1.30 -2.02 -1.60
CA CYS A 52 -1.88 -1.02 -2.50
C CYS A 52 -3.34 -1.36 -2.85
N GLU A 53 -3.63 -2.63 -3.14
CA GLU A 53 -5.00 -3.08 -3.41
C GLU A 53 -5.93 -2.84 -2.20
N ASN A 54 -5.49 -3.23 -1.00
CA ASN A 54 -6.28 -3.13 0.22
C ASN A 54 -6.48 -1.67 0.66
N SER A 55 -5.45 -0.82 0.55
CA SER A 55 -5.56 0.61 0.86
C SER A 55 -6.50 1.32 -0.12
N PHE A 56 -6.47 0.98 -1.41
CA PHE A 56 -7.42 1.50 -2.41
C PHE A 56 -8.86 1.11 -2.08
N LYS A 57 -9.11 -0.18 -1.78
CA LYS A 57 -10.43 -0.68 -1.37
C LYS A 57 -10.94 -0.01 -0.09
N ALA A 58 -10.08 0.19 0.90
CA ALA A 58 -10.44 0.88 2.13
C ALA A 58 -10.86 2.34 1.85
N ASN A 59 -10.06 3.06 1.05
CA ASN A 59 -10.38 4.43 0.66
C ASN A 59 -11.71 4.54 -0.10
N LEU A 60 -11.98 3.62 -1.04
CA LEU A 60 -13.27 3.59 -1.74
C LEU A 60 -14.43 3.35 -0.77
N ASN A 61 -14.30 2.41 0.16
CA ASN A 61 -15.37 2.12 1.13
C ASN A 61 -15.68 3.30 2.05
N LEU A 62 -14.66 4.08 2.45
CA LEU A 62 -14.84 5.27 3.30
C LEU A 62 -15.48 6.44 2.55
N ASN A 63 -15.21 6.57 1.25
CA ASN A 63 -15.70 7.68 0.42
C ASN A 63 -16.98 7.36 -0.35
N THR A 64 -17.38 6.08 -0.44
CA THR A 64 -18.63 5.69 -1.08
C THR A 64 -19.77 5.93 -0.10
N PRO A 65 -20.72 6.83 -0.39
CA PRO A 65 -21.90 6.98 0.46
C PRO A 65 -22.64 5.65 0.53
N ALA A 66 -23.24 5.34 1.69
CA ALA A 66 -24.01 4.11 1.87
C ALA A 66 -25.00 3.97 0.70
N ARG A 67 -24.88 2.87 -0.05
CA ARG A 67 -25.77 2.58 -1.17
C ARG A 67 -27.19 2.51 -0.60
N ASN A 68 -28.04 3.49 -0.89
CA ASN A 68 -29.46 3.40 -0.59
C ASN A 68 -30.07 2.34 -1.53
N PRO A 69 -30.46 1.16 -1.03
CA PRO A 69 -31.02 0.11 -1.88
C PRO A 69 -32.34 0.53 -2.54
N HIS A 70 -33.01 1.52 -1.97
CA HIS A 70 -34.31 2.05 -2.38
C HIS A 70 -34.21 3.39 -3.13
N ALA A 71 -33.04 3.76 -3.66
CA ALA A 71 -32.88 5.02 -4.39
C ALA A 71 -33.69 5.08 -5.71
N TRP A 72 -34.25 3.94 -6.15
CA TRP A 72 -34.98 3.78 -7.41
C TRP A 72 -36.36 3.15 -7.23
N ASP A 73 -36.82 3.00 -5.98
CA ASP A 73 -38.17 2.58 -5.63
C ASP A 73 -39.08 3.82 -5.45
#